data_AF-A0AAD7X649-F1
#
_entry.id   AF-A0AAD7X649-F1
#
_cell.length_a   1.000
_cell.length_b   1.000
_cell.length_c   1.000
_cell.angle_alpha   90.00
_cell.angle_beta   90.00
_cell.angle_gamma   90.00
#
_symmetry.space_group_name_H-M   'P 1'
#
loop_
_entity.id
_entity.type
_entity.pdbx_description
1 polymer ?
#
loop_
_entity_poly.entity_id
_entity_poly.type
_entity_poly.pdbx_seq_one_letter_code
_entity_poly.pdbx_strand_id
1 'polypeptide(L)'
;MGVSMLKMDRAKAKWRVKLSRAFSGKAVDKGAKTGKYVLFILPLITVLREGMEAVIFVGGVSLGQPATSIPIAAIVGLICGLICGYLIYAFASRTTLTVFMVVMTNFLLLIGAGLFSKAVWAFQENAFNNLLGADVDDAGGDGPGSFDVRGNVWHLDCCNPENNFDNDGWSIFSAIFGWTNSATIGSVLSYVFYWIAVMCVLVAMKFREGRTKLFGKESAMGKKRRERKEAQEAAEAEAVAAAAASSS
;
A
#
# COMPACT_ATOMS: atom_id res chain seq x y z
N MET A 1 2.00 1.03 -5.92
CA MET A 1 3.03 0.21 -5.24
C MET A 1 2.45 -1.02 -4.51
N GLY A 2 1.41 -0.89 -3.67
CA GLY A 2 0.89 -2.03 -2.86
C GLY A 2 0.35 -3.23 -3.67
N VAL A 3 -0.31 -2.97 -4.79
CA VAL A 3 -0.92 -4.04 -5.60
C VAL A 3 0.11 -4.94 -6.33
N SER A 4 1.28 -4.40 -6.68
CA SER A 4 2.42 -5.20 -7.20
C SER A 4 3.09 -6.06 -6.12
N MET A 5 2.97 -5.65 -4.86
CA MET A 5 3.53 -6.32 -3.68
C MET A 5 2.84 -7.68 -3.44
N LEU A 6 1.53 -7.78 -3.72
CA LEU A 6 0.77 -9.04 -3.69
C LEU A 6 1.21 -10.09 -4.72
N LYS A 7 1.98 -9.70 -5.76
CA LYS A 7 2.56 -10.61 -6.76
C LYS A 7 3.97 -11.06 -6.41
N MET A 8 4.52 -10.59 -5.29
CA MET A 8 5.93 -10.75 -4.95
C MET A 8 6.32 -12.21 -4.67
N ASP A 9 5.40 -13.08 -4.26
CA ASP A 9 5.74 -14.51 -4.04
C ASP A 9 6.17 -15.23 -5.34
N ARG A 10 5.52 -14.92 -6.47
CA ARG A 10 5.91 -15.48 -7.78
C ARG A 10 7.18 -14.85 -8.31
N ALA A 11 7.36 -13.55 -8.06
CA ALA A 11 8.60 -12.86 -8.38
C ALA A 11 9.77 -13.47 -7.59
N LYS A 12 9.63 -13.64 -6.27
CA LYS A 12 10.61 -14.31 -5.40
C LYS A 12 10.94 -15.71 -5.87
N ALA A 13 9.96 -16.54 -6.25
CA ALA A 13 10.22 -17.89 -6.74
C ALA A 13 11.02 -17.86 -8.07
N LYS A 14 10.62 -17.02 -9.02
CA LYS A 14 11.31 -16.88 -10.32
C LYS A 14 12.71 -16.28 -10.16
N TRP A 15 12.87 -15.32 -9.25
CA TRP A 15 14.16 -14.74 -8.89
C TRP A 15 15.04 -15.72 -8.16
N ARG A 16 14.51 -16.50 -7.21
CA ARG A 16 15.25 -17.57 -6.51
C ARG A 16 15.80 -18.61 -7.48
N VAL A 17 15.00 -19.01 -8.47
CA VAL A 17 15.43 -19.93 -9.53
C VAL A 17 16.49 -19.29 -10.46
N LYS A 18 16.34 -18.00 -10.80
CA LYS A 18 17.36 -17.27 -11.58
C LYS A 18 18.67 -17.08 -10.80
N LEU A 19 18.58 -16.80 -9.51
CA LEU A 19 19.71 -16.67 -8.60
C LEU A 19 20.40 -18.01 -8.37
N SER A 20 19.66 -19.08 -8.07
CA SER A 20 20.25 -20.42 -7.92
C SER A 20 20.93 -20.88 -9.20
N ARG A 21 20.36 -20.55 -10.37
CA ARG A 21 20.97 -20.82 -11.68
C ARG A 21 22.23 -19.99 -11.91
N ALA A 22 22.25 -18.71 -11.49
CA ALA A 22 23.43 -17.85 -11.55
C ALA A 22 24.55 -18.27 -10.58
N PHE A 23 24.21 -18.86 -9.42
CA PHE A 23 25.17 -19.41 -8.45
C PHE A 23 25.65 -20.83 -8.81
N SER A 24 24.88 -21.61 -9.59
CA SER A 24 25.21 -23.00 -9.94
C SER A 24 26.40 -23.19 -10.90
N GLY A 25 27.18 -22.14 -11.18
CA GLY A 25 28.51 -22.24 -11.81
C GLY A 25 28.56 -22.77 -13.25
N LYS A 26 27.46 -23.23 -13.84
CA LYS A 26 27.41 -23.63 -15.25
C LYS A 26 27.44 -22.38 -16.13
N ALA A 27 28.63 -22.10 -16.65
CA ALA A 27 28.96 -21.01 -17.55
C ALA A 27 27.90 -20.85 -18.66
N VAL A 28 27.15 -19.74 -18.62
CA VAL A 28 26.40 -19.24 -19.78
C VAL A 28 26.51 -17.72 -19.79
N ASP A 29 27.32 -17.26 -20.76
CA ASP A 29 27.34 -15.95 -21.42
C ASP A 29 27.54 -14.64 -20.64
N LYS A 30 28.02 -13.63 -21.38
CA LYS A 30 28.33 -12.22 -21.02
C LYS A 30 27.32 -11.52 -20.08
N GLY A 31 26.11 -12.05 -19.89
CA GLY A 31 25.11 -11.55 -18.92
C GLY A 31 25.46 -11.77 -17.45
N ALA A 32 26.42 -12.65 -17.11
CA ALA A 32 26.85 -12.90 -15.74
C ALA A 32 27.59 -11.71 -15.09
N LYS A 33 28.31 -10.89 -15.87
CA LYS A 33 28.96 -9.65 -15.36
C LYS A 33 27.94 -8.58 -14.99
N THR A 34 26.85 -8.45 -15.76
CA THR A 34 25.72 -7.57 -15.45
C THR A 34 24.98 -8.06 -14.20
N GLY A 35 24.85 -9.38 -14.00
CA GLY A 35 24.23 -9.96 -12.82
C GLY A 35 24.88 -9.57 -11.48
N LYS A 36 26.22 -9.41 -11.45
CA LYS A 36 26.95 -8.96 -10.24
C LYS A 36 26.53 -7.54 -9.80
N TYR A 37 26.43 -6.60 -10.74
CA TYR A 37 26.03 -5.24 -10.44
C TYR A 37 24.53 -5.11 -10.17
N VAL A 38 23.68 -5.94 -10.79
CA VAL A 38 22.22 -5.93 -10.55
C VAL A 38 21.88 -6.26 -9.09
N LEU A 39 22.62 -7.17 -8.45
CA LEU A 39 22.43 -7.52 -7.03
C LEU A 39 22.76 -6.37 -6.06
N PHE A 40 23.60 -5.42 -6.47
CA PHE A 40 23.97 -4.24 -5.67
C PHE A 40 23.14 -3.00 -6.05
N ILE A 41 22.99 -2.73 -7.35
CA ILE A 41 22.31 -1.54 -7.87
C ILE A 41 20.81 -1.57 -7.56
N LEU A 42 20.16 -2.74 -7.64
CA LEU A 42 18.72 -2.83 -7.42
C LEU A 42 18.34 -2.45 -5.96
N PRO A 43 18.94 -3.04 -4.92
CA PRO A 43 18.74 -2.57 -3.54
C PRO A 43 19.15 -1.10 -3.34
N LEU A 44 20.26 -0.66 -3.93
CA LEU A 44 20.76 0.71 -3.80
C LEU A 44 19.75 1.74 -4.30
N ILE A 45 19.24 1.58 -5.53
CA ILE A 45 18.25 2.49 -6.12
C ILE A 45 16.95 2.47 -5.30
N THR A 46 16.52 1.30 -4.82
CA THR A 46 15.32 1.23 -3.99
C THR A 46 15.48 1.96 -2.65
N VAL A 47 16.61 1.80 -1.97
CA VAL A 47 16.87 2.49 -0.70
C VAL A 47 17.00 4.00 -0.93
N LEU A 48 17.68 4.42 -2.01
CA LEU A 48 17.81 5.84 -2.34
C LEU A 48 16.46 6.49 -2.67
N ARG A 49 15.59 5.81 -3.44
CA ARG A 49 14.27 6.34 -3.78
C ARG A 49 13.36 6.44 -2.55
N GLU A 50 13.19 5.35 -1.82
CA GLU A 50 12.30 5.33 -0.65
C GLU A 50 12.86 6.21 0.48
N GLY A 51 14.19 6.27 0.63
CA GLY A 51 14.87 7.17 1.57
C GLY A 51 14.69 8.64 1.19
N MET A 52 14.83 9.01 -0.09
CA MET A 52 14.61 10.38 -0.54
C MET A 52 13.16 10.83 -0.36
N GLU A 53 12.18 9.95 -0.65
CA GLU A 53 10.76 10.23 -0.38
C GLU A 53 10.55 10.49 1.12
N ALA A 54 11.08 9.64 2.01
CA ALA A 54 10.97 9.83 3.46
C ALA A 54 11.59 11.15 3.95
N VAL A 55 12.76 11.55 3.45
CA VAL A 55 13.41 12.82 3.81
C VAL A 55 12.58 14.02 3.35
N ILE A 56 12.03 13.98 2.13
CA ILE A 56 11.17 15.05 1.62
C ILE A 56 9.87 15.13 2.44
N PHE A 57 9.29 14.00 2.82
CA PHE A 57 8.10 13.97 3.68
C PHE A 57 8.35 14.58 5.06
N VAL A 58 9.46 14.19 5.72
CA VAL A 58 9.84 14.76 7.03
C VAL A 58 10.12 16.26 6.91
N GLY A 59 10.81 16.68 5.84
CA GLY A 59 11.04 18.10 5.55
C GLY A 59 9.74 18.87 5.33
N GLY A 60 8.80 18.31 4.57
CA GLY A 60 7.50 18.94 4.30
C GLY A 60 6.66 19.16 5.55
N VAL A 61 6.60 18.18 6.46
CA VAL A 61 5.85 18.31 7.73
C VAL A 61 6.56 19.20 8.77
N SER A 62 7.83 19.53 8.56
CA SER A 62 8.63 20.32 9.50
C SER A 62 8.47 21.83 9.38
N LEU A 63 7.86 22.33 8.29
CA LEU A 63 7.79 23.77 7.96
C LEU A 63 6.88 24.61 8.90
N GLY A 64 6.32 24.04 9.96
CA GLY A 64 5.50 24.76 10.94
C GLY A 64 5.60 24.26 12.39
N GLN A 65 6.62 23.44 12.70
CA GLN A 65 6.76 22.80 14.01
C GLN A 65 8.07 23.25 14.71
N PRO A 66 8.09 23.31 16.05
CA PRO A 66 9.28 23.73 16.80
C PRO A 66 10.49 22.84 16.48
N ALA A 67 11.65 23.47 16.29
CA ALA A 67 12.88 22.82 15.80
C ALA A 67 13.40 21.67 16.68
N THR A 68 12.97 21.59 17.94
CA THR A 68 13.30 20.53 18.90
C THR A 68 12.48 19.25 18.72
N SER A 69 11.30 19.32 18.10
CA SER A 69 10.42 18.16 17.91
C SER A 69 10.88 17.26 16.75
N ILE A 70 11.62 17.82 15.79
CA ILE A 70 12.06 17.14 14.56
C ILE A 70 13.08 16.01 14.87
N PRO A 71 14.17 16.25 15.64
CA PRO A 71 15.15 15.20 15.93
C PRO A 71 14.57 14.10 16.83
N ILE A 72 13.67 14.46 17.75
CA ILE A 72 13.02 13.50 18.66
C ILE A 72 12.17 12.52 17.86
N ALA A 73 11.33 13.01 16.94
CA ALA A 73 10.52 12.16 16.07
C ALA A 73 11.38 11.22 15.21
N ALA A 74 12.51 11.71 14.69
CA ALA A 74 13.44 10.90 13.89
C ALA A 74 14.09 9.77 14.71
N ILE A 75 14.56 10.05 15.93
CA ILE A 75 15.19 9.06 16.82
C ILE A 75 14.17 8.00 17.24
N VAL A 76 12.98 8.42 17.66
CA VAL A 76 11.89 7.50 18.06
C VAL A 76 11.48 6.61 16.88
N GLY A 77 11.35 7.19 15.68
CA GLY A 77 11.06 6.45 14.45
C GLY A 77 12.14 5.42 14.12
N LEU A 78 13.42 5.77 14.28
CA LEU A 78 14.54 4.85 14.05
C LEU A 78 14.55 3.69 15.05
N ILE A 79 14.34 3.96 16.34
CA ILE A 79 14.24 2.92 17.37
C ILE A 79 13.07 2.00 17.08
N CYS A 80 11.88 2.55 16.81
CA CYS A 80 10.70 1.78 16.46
C CYS A 80 10.93 0.93 15.20
N GLY A 81 11.56 1.49 14.17
CA GLY A 81 11.91 0.79 12.94
C GLY A 81 12.88 -0.38 13.17
N LEU A 82 13.90 -0.20 14.01
CA LEU A 82 14.83 -1.27 14.38
C LEU A 82 14.14 -2.40 15.14
N ILE A 83 13.25 -2.08 16.09
CA ILE A 83 12.47 -3.07 16.84
C ILE A 83 11.57 -3.86 15.89
N CYS A 84 10.79 -3.18 15.04
CA CYS A 84 9.94 -3.82 14.04
C CYS A 84 10.75 -4.68 13.06
N GLY A 85 11.89 -4.18 12.59
CA GLY A 85 12.79 -4.91 11.72
C GLY A 85 13.35 -6.18 12.37
N TYR A 86 13.75 -6.08 13.63
CA TYR A 86 14.20 -7.23 14.42
C TYR A 86 13.10 -8.27 14.61
N LEU A 87 11.87 -7.85 14.95
CA LEU A 87 10.73 -8.75 15.08
C LEU A 87 10.44 -9.49 13.76
N ILE A 88 10.48 -8.80 12.63
CA ILE A 88 10.29 -9.43 11.32
C ILE A 88 11.39 -10.47 11.04
N TYR A 89 12.64 -10.15 11.38
CA TYR A 89 13.76 -11.08 11.22
C TYR A 89 13.63 -12.31 12.11
N ALA A 90 13.28 -12.13 13.39
CA ALA A 90 13.10 -13.21 14.36
C ALA A 90 11.91 -14.12 14.00
N PHE A 91 10.82 -13.55 13.47
CA PHE A 91 9.60 -14.27 13.10
C PHE A 91 9.53 -14.69 11.62
N ALA A 92 10.66 -14.76 10.90
CA ALA A 92 10.72 -15.02 9.46
C ALA A 92 10.39 -16.48 9.05
N SER A 93 9.17 -16.96 9.33
CA SER A 93 8.59 -18.15 8.70
C SER A 93 7.95 -17.79 7.35
N ARG A 94 7.79 -18.76 6.43
CA ARG A 94 7.16 -18.49 5.11
C ARG A 94 5.71 -17.98 5.23
N THR A 95 4.97 -18.45 6.24
CA THR A 95 3.57 -18.07 6.46
C THR A 95 3.46 -16.67 7.03
N THR A 96 4.33 -16.28 7.97
CA THR A 96 4.34 -14.94 8.58
C THR A 96 4.72 -13.84 7.58
N LEU A 97 5.59 -14.12 6.61
CA LEU A 97 5.93 -13.15 5.55
C LEU A 97 4.75 -12.80 4.65
N THR A 98 3.89 -13.76 4.32
CA THR A 98 2.70 -13.53 3.49
C THR A 98 1.67 -12.72 4.26
N VAL A 99 1.43 -13.07 5.53
CA VAL A 99 0.53 -12.32 6.43
C VAL A 99 1.02 -10.89 6.60
N PHE A 100 2.31 -10.69 6.87
CA PHE A 100 2.92 -9.37 6.99
C PHE A 100 2.70 -8.50 5.74
N MET A 101 2.94 -9.07 4.55
CA MET A 101 2.67 -8.37 3.29
C MET A 101 1.20 -7.96 3.13
N VAL A 102 0.27 -8.82 3.51
CA VAL A 102 -1.16 -8.52 3.45
C VAL A 102 -1.50 -7.40 4.43
N VAL A 103 -1.02 -7.46 5.67
CA VAL A 103 -1.25 -6.41 6.68
C VAL A 103 -0.69 -5.07 6.20
N MET A 104 0.56 -5.02 5.74
CA MET A 104 1.18 -3.79 5.24
C MET A 104 0.48 -3.24 4.01
N THR A 105 0.00 -4.11 3.12
CA THR A 105 -0.77 -3.67 1.95
C THR A 105 -2.09 -3.04 2.36
N ASN A 106 -2.81 -3.61 3.34
CA ASN A 106 -4.03 -3.01 3.87
C ASN A 106 -3.74 -1.68 4.57
N PHE A 107 -2.66 -1.58 5.34
CA PHE A 107 -2.24 -0.34 5.99
C PHE A 107 -1.94 0.77 4.98
N LEU A 108 -1.21 0.46 3.90
CA LEU A 108 -0.95 1.42 2.82
C LEU A 108 -2.23 1.85 2.09
N LEU A 109 -3.21 0.97 1.94
CA LEU A 109 -4.52 1.31 1.36
C LEU A 109 -5.34 2.22 2.29
N LEU A 110 -5.27 1.99 3.60
CA LEU A 110 -5.91 2.84 4.61
C LEU A 110 -5.34 4.27 4.58
N ILE A 111 -4.00 4.40 4.56
CA ILE A 111 -3.33 5.70 4.44
C ILE A 111 -3.71 6.38 3.11
N GLY A 112 -3.73 5.63 2.01
CA GLY A 112 -4.15 6.16 0.71
C GLY A 112 -5.57 6.71 0.72
N ALA A 113 -6.51 6.04 1.40
CA ALA A 113 -7.88 6.51 1.57
C ALA A 113 -7.93 7.79 2.41
N GLY A 114 -7.16 7.86 3.50
CA GLY A 114 -7.08 9.04 4.36
C GLY A 114 -6.52 10.27 3.64
N LEU A 115 -5.41 10.11 2.91
CA LEU A 115 -4.80 11.18 2.11
C LEU A 115 -5.72 11.66 0.99
N PHE A 116 -6.48 10.75 0.35
CA PHE A 116 -7.45 11.12 -0.68
C PHE A 116 -8.61 11.94 -0.10
N SER A 117 -9.14 11.52 1.06
CA SER A 117 -10.17 12.26 1.78
C SER A 117 -9.71 13.66 2.19
N LYS A 118 -8.48 13.77 2.72
CA LYS A 118 -7.83 15.05 3.04
C LYS A 118 -7.67 15.96 1.83
N ALA A 119 -7.31 15.43 0.66
CA ALA A 119 -7.18 16.23 -0.56
C ALA A 119 -8.53 16.83 -0.99
N VAL A 120 -9.61 16.04 -0.93
CA VAL A 120 -10.96 16.53 -1.24
C VAL A 120 -11.39 17.60 -0.24
N TRP A 121 -11.14 17.37 1.04
CA TRP A 121 -11.42 18.35 2.08
C TRP A 121 -10.65 19.66 1.86
N ALA A 122 -9.35 19.60 1.54
CA ALA A 122 -8.54 20.79 1.25
C ALA A 122 -9.06 21.60 0.04
N PHE A 123 -9.61 20.93 -0.98
CA PHE A 123 -10.26 21.64 -2.10
C PHE A 123 -11.56 22.33 -1.70
N GLN A 124 -12.35 21.70 -0.82
CA GLN A 124 -13.58 22.29 -0.30
C GLN A 124 -13.29 23.47 0.63
N GLU A 125 -12.29 23.33 1.50
CA GLU A 125 -11.82 24.37 2.39
C GLU A 125 -11.32 25.58 1.60
N ASN A 126 -10.51 25.36 0.57
CA ASN A 126 -10.08 26.43 -0.31
C ASN A 126 -11.24 27.12 -1.05
N ALA A 127 -12.29 26.39 -1.43
CA ALA A 127 -13.47 26.98 -2.05
C ALA A 127 -14.29 27.82 -1.06
N PHE A 128 -14.38 27.38 0.20
CA PHE A 128 -15.01 28.10 1.30
C PHE A 128 -14.25 29.39 1.64
N ASN A 129 -12.92 29.32 1.75
CA ASN A 129 -12.05 30.46 2.02
C ASN A 129 -12.12 31.53 0.91
N ASN A 130 -12.25 31.11 -0.35
CA ASN A 130 -12.46 32.05 -1.47
C ASN A 130 -13.83 32.76 -1.42
N LEU A 131 -14.85 32.15 -0.80
CA LEU A 131 -16.19 32.73 -0.69
C LEU A 131 -16.31 33.76 0.43
N LEU A 132 -15.62 33.53 1.55
CA LEU A 132 -15.72 34.35 2.76
C LEU A 132 -14.63 35.42 2.89
N GLY A 133 -13.58 35.36 2.05
CA GLY A 133 -12.41 36.22 2.18
C GLY A 133 -11.42 35.65 3.20
N ALA A 134 -10.15 36.08 3.15
CA ALA A 134 -9.04 35.50 3.91
C ALA A 134 -9.14 35.58 5.45
N ASP A 135 -10.23 36.14 5.99
CA ASP A 135 -10.42 36.45 7.41
C ASP A 135 -11.12 35.32 8.21
N VAL A 136 -11.46 34.18 7.60
CA VAL A 136 -12.04 33.02 8.33
C VAL A 136 -10.97 32.22 9.08
N ASP A 137 -9.72 32.29 8.62
CA ASP A 137 -8.56 31.64 9.25
C ASP A 137 -8.23 32.28 10.62
N ASP A 138 -8.69 33.52 10.86
CA ASP A 138 -8.55 34.23 12.14
C ASP A 138 -9.53 33.75 13.23
N ALA A 139 -10.52 32.90 12.89
CA ALA A 139 -11.43 32.32 13.88
C ALA A 139 -10.82 31.14 14.66
N GLY A 140 -9.71 30.57 14.18
CA GLY A 140 -8.72 29.78 14.94
C GLY A 140 -9.21 28.70 15.93
N GLY A 141 -10.44 28.20 15.80
CA GLY A 141 -11.01 27.26 16.75
C GLY A 141 -12.34 26.62 16.29
N ASP A 142 -12.86 25.70 17.11
CA ASP A 142 -14.13 24.96 16.88
C ASP A 142 -15.39 25.83 17.05
N GLY A 143 -15.25 27.15 16.95
CA GLY A 143 -16.32 28.11 17.18
C GLY A 143 -17.30 28.23 15.99
N PRO A 144 -18.54 28.70 16.23
CA PRO A 144 -19.50 28.95 15.15
C PRO A 144 -18.93 29.95 14.13
N GLY A 145 -18.82 29.52 12.86
CA GLY A 145 -18.29 30.34 11.77
C GLY A 145 -16.94 29.87 11.21
N SER A 146 -16.26 28.92 11.86
CA SER A 146 -14.98 28.36 11.38
C SER A 146 -15.12 27.16 10.43
N PHE A 147 -16.34 26.70 10.16
CA PHE A 147 -16.60 25.57 9.25
C PHE A 147 -17.86 25.80 8.43
N ASP A 148 -17.89 25.26 7.20
CA ASP A 148 -19.07 25.31 6.36
C ASP A 148 -20.16 24.38 6.91
N VAL A 149 -21.30 24.94 7.32
CA VAL A 149 -22.49 24.17 7.72
C VAL A 149 -23.20 23.53 6.52
N ARG A 150 -22.92 24.00 5.29
CA ARG A 150 -23.57 23.50 4.07
C ARG A 150 -22.90 22.20 3.61
N GLY A 151 -23.57 21.09 3.86
CA GLY A 151 -23.09 19.77 3.46
C GLY A 151 -22.07 19.16 4.42
N ASN A 152 -22.04 19.64 5.66
CA ASN A 152 -21.35 18.96 6.75
C ASN A 152 -22.17 17.73 7.22
N VAL A 153 -21.49 16.61 7.46
CA VAL A 153 -22.11 15.38 7.98
C VAL A 153 -22.04 15.37 9.50
N TRP A 154 -20.89 15.76 10.07
CA TRP A 154 -20.72 15.92 11.50
C TRP A 154 -19.70 17.00 11.84
N HIS A 155 -19.87 17.61 13.00
CA HIS A 155 -18.91 18.47 13.68
C HIS A 155 -18.88 18.04 15.15
N LEU A 156 -17.70 17.98 15.77
CA LEU A 156 -17.54 17.56 17.15
C LEU A 156 -16.69 18.59 17.89
N ASP A 157 -17.19 19.26 18.92
CA ASP A 157 -16.37 20.33 19.56
C ASP A 157 -15.13 19.80 20.33
N CYS A 158 -14.95 18.48 20.40
CA CYS A 158 -13.77 17.80 20.90
C CYS A 158 -13.15 16.93 19.80
N CYS A 159 -11.83 16.70 19.86
CA CYS A 159 -11.09 15.87 18.89
C CYS A 159 -10.78 16.58 17.56
N ASN A 160 -10.48 17.89 17.61
CA ASN A 160 -9.96 18.64 16.47
C ASN A 160 -8.44 18.39 16.30
N PRO A 161 -7.98 17.83 15.16
CA PRO A 161 -6.56 17.63 14.89
C PRO A 161 -5.78 18.94 14.64
N GLU A 162 -6.44 20.08 14.46
CA GLU A 162 -5.83 21.39 14.17
C GLU A 162 -5.78 22.35 15.36
N ASN A 163 -6.45 22.03 16.48
CA ASN A 163 -6.38 22.84 17.69
C ASN A 163 -5.03 22.69 18.39
N ASN A 164 -4.41 23.80 18.79
CA ASN A 164 -3.13 23.79 19.53
C ASN A 164 -3.27 23.43 21.02
N PHE A 165 -4.49 23.44 21.58
CA PHE A 165 -4.74 23.27 23.01
C PHE A 165 -5.19 21.85 23.41
N ASP A 166 -5.91 21.13 22.54
CA ASP A 166 -6.44 19.76 22.78
C ASP A 166 -5.97 18.76 21.69
N ASN A 167 -4.72 18.89 21.22
CA ASN A 167 -4.15 18.04 20.16
C ASN A 167 -3.67 16.66 20.68
N ASP A 168 -4.49 15.99 21.49
CA ASP A 168 -4.21 14.73 22.21
C ASP A 168 -4.10 13.51 21.26
N GLY A 169 -3.14 13.54 20.33
CA GLY A 169 -2.85 12.46 19.38
C GLY A 169 -3.79 12.39 18.17
N TRP A 170 -4.81 13.25 18.10
CA TRP A 170 -5.75 13.30 16.97
C TRP A 170 -5.11 13.69 15.64
N SER A 171 -4.01 14.46 15.67
CA SER A 171 -3.17 14.73 14.50
C SER A 171 -2.56 13.46 13.87
N ILE A 172 -2.25 12.43 14.67
CA ILE A 172 -1.74 11.14 14.17
C ILE A 172 -2.86 10.38 13.45
N PHE A 173 -4.07 10.35 14.02
CA PHE A 173 -5.24 9.74 13.37
C PHE A 173 -5.63 10.50 12.10
N SER A 174 -5.48 11.82 12.10
CA SER A 174 -5.69 12.66 10.93
C SER A 174 -4.69 12.35 9.82
N ALA A 175 -3.41 12.15 10.16
CA ALA A 175 -2.36 11.81 9.19
C ALA A 175 -2.49 10.39 8.63
N ILE A 176 -2.87 9.41 9.46
CA ILE A 176 -2.91 7.98 9.06
C ILE A 176 -4.24 7.61 8.42
N PHE A 177 -5.37 8.04 9.00
CA PHE A 177 -6.71 7.63 8.58
C PHE A 177 -7.47 8.73 7.86
N GLY A 178 -6.97 9.97 7.83
CA GLY A 178 -7.70 11.11 7.30
C GLY A 178 -8.82 11.60 8.22
N TRP A 179 -8.73 11.30 9.53
CA TRP A 179 -9.69 11.78 10.53
C TRP A 179 -9.76 13.31 10.52
N THR A 180 -10.98 13.82 10.51
CA THR A 180 -11.28 15.24 10.70
C THR A 180 -12.50 15.38 11.59
N ASN A 181 -12.50 16.45 12.35
CA ASN A 181 -13.56 16.80 13.25
C ASN A 181 -14.83 17.29 12.53
N SER A 182 -14.62 18.06 11.47
CA SER A 182 -15.65 18.57 10.57
C SER A 182 -15.62 17.77 9.27
N ALA A 183 -16.44 16.74 9.16
CA ALA A 183 -16.46 15.91 7.95
C ALA A 183 -17.58 16.31 7.01
N THR A 184 -17.19 16.79 5.83
CA THR A 184 -18.10 17.10 4.74
C THR A 184 -18.59 15.84 4.04
N ILE A 185 -19.73 15.95 3.34
CA ILE A 185 -20.24 14.87 2.48
C ILE A 185 -19.18 14.44 1.46
N GLY A 186 -18.39 15.41 0.96
CA GLY A 186 -17.32 15.17 0.00
C GLY A 186 -16.20 14.28 0.54
N SER A 187 -15.69 14.57 1.74
CA SER A 187 -14.61 13.78 2.34
C SER A 187 -15.07 12.35 2.64
N VAL A 188 -16.28 12.17 3.20
CA VAL A 188 -16.85 10.84 3.48
C VAL A 188 -17.09 10.04 2.21
N LEU A 189 -17.74 10.64 1.19
CA LEU A 189 -17.98 9.96 -0.08
C LEU A 189 -16.68 9.61 -0.79
N SER A 190 -15.69 10.49 -0.77
CA SER A 190 -14.39 10.24 -1.39
C SER A 190 -13.67 9.03 -0.77
N TYR A 191 -13.78 8.86 0.56
CA TYR A 191 -13.25 7.71 1.28
C TYR A 191 -13.94 6.41 0.85
N VAL A 192 -15.28 6.43 0.74
CA VAL A 192 -16.08 5.29 0.28
C VAL A 192 -15.76 4.94 -1.17
N PHE A 193 -15.71 5.93 -2.06
CA PHE A 193 -15.38 5.72 -3.47
C PHE A 193 -13.96 5.19 -3.66
N TYR A 194 -13.00 5.61 -2.84
CA TYR A 194 -11.65 5.05 -2.84
C TYR A 194 -11.69 3.53 -2.57
N TRP A 195 -12.42 3.09 -1.54
CA TRP A 195 -12.56 1.68 -1.23
C TRP A 195 -13.30 0.89 -2.31
N ILE A 196 -14.34 1.48 -2.92
CA ILE A 196 -15.01 0.88 -4.08
C ILE A 196 -14.04 0.70 -5.24
N ALA A 197 -13.24 1.72 -5.57
CA ALA A 197 -12.24 1.64 -6.63
C ALA A 197 -11.19 0.55 -6.33
N VAL A 198 -10.71 0.46 -5.08
CA VAL A 198 -9.80 -0.59 -4.63
C VAL A 198 -10.43 -1.98 -4.80
N MET A 199 -11.67 -2.18 -4.37
CA MET A 199 -12.39 -3.44 -4.57
C MET A 199 -12.53 -3.79 -6.06
N CYS A 200 -12.92 -2.83 -6.90
CA CYS A 200 -13.01 -3.00 -8.34
C CYS A 200 -11.67 -3.43 -8.96
N VAL A 201 -10.57 -2.77 -8.58
CA VAL A 201 -9.22 -3.10 -9.08
C VAL A 201 -8.78 -4.49 -8.62
N LEU A 202 -9.00 -4.84 -7.35
CA LEU A 202 -8.66 -6.15 -6.81
C LEU A 202 -9.47 -7.27 -7.49
N VAL A 203 -10.76 -7.05 -7.71
CA VAL A 203 -11.64 -7.98 -8.44
C VAL A 203 -11.20 -8.11 -9.90
N ALA A 204 -10.93 -7.00 -10.59
CA ALA A 204 -10.42 -7.00 -11.96
C ALA A 204 -9.08 -7.74 -12.07
N MET A 205 -8.20 -7.61 -11.09
CA MET A 205 -6.94 -8.35 -11.04
C MET A 205 -7.14 -9.83 -10.75
N LYS A 206 -8.00 -10.19 -9.80
CA LYS A 206 -8.34 -11.58 -9.50
C LYS A 206 -8.96 -12.27 -10.73
N PHE A 207 -9.76 -11.52 -11.48
CA PHE A 207 -10.32 -11.93 -12.76
C PHE A 207 -9.23 -12.13 -13.81
N ARG A 208 -8.36 -11.14 -14.05
CA ARG A 208 -7.24 -11.25 -15.01
C ARG A 208 -6.30 -12.41 -14.69
N GLU A 209 -6.11 -12.74 -13.41
CA GLU A 209 -5.31 -13.88 -12.97
C GLU A 209 -6.02 -15.24 -13.10
N GLY A 210 -7.31 -15.27 -13.44
CA GLY A 210 -8.06 -16.48 -13.74
C GLY A 210 -8.47 -17.29 -12.49
N ARG A 211 -8.48 -16.67 -11.30
CA ARG A 211 -8.86 -17.34 -10.04
C ARG A 211 -10.35 -17.28 -9.73
N THR A 212 -11.12 -16.46 -10.46
CA THR A 212 -12.57 -16.31 -10.32
C THR A 212 -13.24 -16.14 -11.67
N LYS A 213 -14.42 -16.73 -11.86
CA LYS A 213 -15.31 -16.41 -13.00
C LYS A 213 -16.10 -15.17 -12.61
N LEU A 214 -16.05 -14.12 -13.45
CA LEU A 214 -16.82 -12.89 -13.22
C LEU A 214 -17.95 -12.87 -14.25
N PHE A 215 -19.20 -12.77 -13.79
CA PHE A 215 -20.39 -12.78 -14.66
C PHE A 215 -20.42 -13.95 -15.66
N GLY A 216 -20.05 -15.16 -15.21
CA GLY A 216 -20.07 -16.38 -16.04
C GLY A 216 -19.00 -16.46 -17.14
N LYS A 217 -18.26 -15.38 -17.40
CA LYS A 217 -17.14 -15.39 -18.35
C LYS A 217 -15.86 -15.77 -17.64
N GLU A 218 -15.09 -16.67 -18.24
CA GLU A 218 -13.76 -17.02 -17.74
C GLU A 218 -12.71 -16.08 -18.36
N SER A 219 -11.77 -15.65 -17.54
CA SER A 219 -10.61 -14.92 -18.04
C SER A 219 -9.72 -15.83 -18.90
N ALA A 220 -9.12 -15.27 -19.95
CA ALA A 220 -8.25 -15.98 -20.90
C ALA A 220 -7.11 -16.78 -20.21
N MET A 221 -6.61 -16.29 -19.07
CA MET A 221 -5.59 -16.99 -18.28
C MET A 221 -6.16 -18.17 -17.47
N GLY A 222 -7.44 -18.08 -17.07
CA GLY A 222 -8.16 -19.19 -16.43
C GLY A 222 -8.40 -20.34 -17.42
N LYS A 223 -8.80 -20.00 -18.66
CA LYS A 223 -8.97 -20.97 -19.74
C LYS A 223 -7.66 -21.71 -20.06
N LYS A 224 -6.55 -20.99 -20.25
CA LYS A 224 -5.20 -21.58 -20.45
C LYS A 224 -4.74 -22.46 -19.29
N ARG A 225 -5.11 -22.13 -18.06
CA ARG A 225 -4.77 -22.94 -16.88
C ARG A 225 -5.55 -24.24 -16.84
N ARG A 226 -6.84 -24.20 -17.18
CA ARG A 226 -7.66 -25.41 -17.28
C ARG A 226 -7.15 -26.30 -18.41
N GLU A 227 -6.94 -25.75 -19.61
CA GLU A 227 -6.38 -26.50 -20.76
C GLU A 227 -5.06 -27.19 -20.39
N ARG A 228 -4.18 -26.51 -19.62
CA ARG A 228 -2.91 -27.10 -19.18
C ARG A 228 -3.08 -28.19 -18.10
N LYS A 229 -4.08 -28.06 -17.22
CA LYS A 229 -4.39 -29.06 -16.20
C LYS A 229 -5.02 -30.31 -16.85
N GLU A 230 -5.96 -30.10 -17.76
CA GLU A 230 -6.57 -31.16 -18.59
C GLU A 230 -5.50 -31.89 -19.41
N ALA A 231 -4.55 -31.16 -20.02
CA ALA A 231 -3.44 -31.78 -20.74
C ALA A 231 -2.48 -32.58 -19.83
N GLN A 232 -2.25 -32.12 -18.58
CA GLN A 232 -1.46 -32.89 -17.61
C GLN A 232 -2.19 -34.14 -17.12
N GLU A 233 -3.48 -34.02 -16.82
CA GLU A 233 -4.33 -35.14 -16.41
C GLU A 233 -4.46 -36.18 -17.53
N ALA A 234 -4.58 -35.75 -18.79
CA ALA A 234 -4.55 -36.64 -19.95
C ALA A 234 -3.19 -37.34 -20.10
N ALA A 235 -2.08 -36.61 -19.98
CA ALA A 235 -0.74 -37.20 -20.06
C ALA A 235 -0.44 -38.17 -18.91
N GLU A 236 -0.91 -37.88 -17.68
CA GLU A 236 -0.81 -38.79 -16.54
C GLU A 236 -1.67 -40.04 -16.75
N ALA A 237 -2.90 -39.88 -17.26
CA ALA A 237 -3.77 -41.02 -17.57
C ALA A 237 -3.18 -41.92 -18.68
N GLU A 238 -2.61 -41.32 -19.73
CA GLU A 238 -1.89 -42.05 -20.79
C GLU A 238 -0.66 -42.78 -20.24
N ALA A 239 0.13 -42.15 -19.37
CA ALA A 239 1.30 -42.77 -18.75
C ALA A 239 0.91 -43.95 -17.83
N VAL A 240 -0.17 -43.81 -17.06
CA VAL A 240 -0.71 -44.89 -16.21
C VAL A 240 -1.23 -46.05 -17.05
N ALA A 241 -1.95 -45.77 -18.14
CA ALA A 241 -2.44 -46.80 -19.06
C ALA A 241 -1.30 -47.57 -19.75
N ALA A 242 -0.25 -46.86 -20.21
CA ALA A 242 0.92 -47.46 -20.82
C ALA A 242 1.72 -48.34 -19.84
N ALA A 243 1.84 -47.91 -18.57
CA ALA A 243 2.48 -48.70 -17.53
C ALA A 243 1.71 -50.02 -17.24
N ALA A 244 0.37 -49.95 -17.19
CA ALA A 244 -0.46 -51.14 -16.97
C ALA A 244 -0.32 -52.17 -18.12
N ALA A 245 -0.30 -51.72 -19.37
CA ALA A 245 -0.14 -52.58 -20.55
C ALA A 245 1.26 -53.23 -20.67
N SER A 246 2.28 -52.65 -20.05
CA SER A 246 3.65 -53.21 -20.02
C SER A 246 3.87 -54.26 -18.92
N SER A 247 2.91 -54.40 -18.00
CA SER A 247 2.97 -55.32 -16.85
C SER A 247 2.14 -56.60 -17.01
N SER A 248 1.42 -56.72 -18.12
CA SER A 248 0.64 -57.88 -18.57
C SER A 248 1.35 -58.62 -19.70
#